data_AF-A0A353BEQ5-F1
#
_entry.id   AF-A0A353BEQ5-F1
#
_cell.length_a   1.000
_cell.length_b   1.000
_cell.length_c   1.000
_cell.angle_alpha   90.00
_cell.angle_beta   90.00
_cell.angle_gamma   90.00
#
_symmetry.space_group_name_H-M   'P 1'
#
loop_
_entity.id
_entity.type
_entity.pdbx_description
1 polymer ?
#
loop_
_entity_poly.entity_id
_entity_poly.type
_entity_poly.pdbx_seq_one_letter_code
_entity_poly.pdbx_strand_id
1 'polypeptide(L)'
;MTSTGGEHYGNFDAESPSPVGRPAKPGRASPSGPAKGSAPKVRVLFRCCNVYMPITIPQRVLNGELSSWRFHCPRCAGLVEIPFDD
;
A
#
# COMPACT_ATOMS: atom_id res chain seq x y z
N MET A 1 -24.88 -61.08 -4.73
CA MET A 1 -23.76 -62.05 -4.77
C MET A 1 -22.52 -61.24 -5.14
N THR A 2 -21.91 -60.52 -4.20
CA THR A 2 -20.83 -60.93 -3.27
C THR A 2 -19.54 -61.35 -3.99
N SER A 3 -18.51 -60.51 -3.90
CA SER A 3 -17.14 -60.82 -3.45
C SER A 3 -16.27 -59.57 -3.73
N THR A 4 -16.09 -58.64 -2.79
CA THR A 4 -15.03 -58.57 -1.75
C THR A 4 -13.65 -59.07 -2.18
N GLY A 5 -12.72 -58.13 -2.31
CA GLY A 5 -11.29 -58.35 -2.26
C GLY A 5 -10.61 -57.13 -1.62
N GLY A 6 -10.24 -57.24 -0.34
CA GLY A 6 -9.10 -56.51 0.25
C GLY A 6 -7.82 -56.98 -0.47
N GLU A 7 -6.63 -56.40 -0.32
CA GLU A 7 -5.85 -56.20 0.92
C GLU A 7 -4.86 -55.04 0.65
N HIS A 8 -4.89 -53.95 1.41
CA HIS A 8 -3.95 -53.65 2.50
C HIS A 8 -2.45 -53.78 2.15
N TYR A 9 -1.82 -52.68 1.74
CA TYR A 9 -0.44 -52.35 2.13
C TYR A 9 -0.38 -50.88 2.53
N GLY A 10 -0.15 -50.64 3.81
CA GLY A 10 0.09 -49.31 4.34
C GLY A 10 1.47 -48.80 3.93
N ASN A 11 1.60 -47.48 3.83
CA ASN A 11 2.79 -46.84 4.34
C ASN A 11 2.35 -45.65 5.20
N PHE A 12 2.68 -45.78 6.47
CA PHE A 12 2.42 -44.86 7.56
C PHE A 12 3.60 -43.90 7.61
N ASP A 13 3.43 -42.71 7.06
CA ASP A 13 4.31 -41.57 7.33
C ASP A 13 3.51 -40.55 8.15
N ALA A 14 3.13 -40.98 9.36
CA ALA A 14 2.74 -40.10 10.43
C ALA A 14 3.99 -39.81 11.28
N GLU A 15 4.72 -38.76 10.90
CA GLU A 15 5.72 -38.12 11.77
C GLU A 15 5.22 -36.69 12.01
N SER A 16 4.39 -36.52 13.03
CA SER A 16 4.75 -36.07 14.38
C SER A 16 4.55 -34.55 14.55
N PRO A 17 3.54 -34.12 15.32
CA PRO A 17 3.26 -32.70 15.56
C PRO A 17 4.29 -32.11 16.54
N SER A 18 4.87 -30.97 16.18
CA SER A 18 5.73 -30.18 17.07
C SER A 18 5.28 -28.70 17.02
N PRO A 19 5.51 -27.92 18.07
CA PRO A 19 4.63 -27.81 19.23
C PRO A 19 3.96 -26.43 19.30
N VAL A 20 2.77 -26.39 19.89
CA VAL A 20 2.19 -25.15 20.42
C VAL A 20 3.05 -24.71 21.61
N GLY A 21 3.73 -23.55 21.49
CA GLY A 21 4.23 -22.83 22.66
C GLY A 21 5.45 -21.94 22.43
N ARG A 22 5.21 -20.63 22.28
CA ARG A 22 5.52 -19.56 23.27
C ARG A 22 5.85 -18.21 22.63
N PRO A 23 5.63 -17.09 23.36
CA PRO A 23 5.52 -15.75 22.79
C PRO A 23 6.81 -14.92 22.86
N ALA A 24 6.77 -13.81 22.11
CA ALA A 24 7.56 -12.57 22.20
C ALA A 24 9.09 -12.65 22.07
N LYS A 25 9.59 -12.22 20.90
CA LYS A 25 10.81 -11.41 20.83
C LYS A 25 10.40 -9.94 20.60
N PRO A 26 10.66 -9.02 21.53
CA PRO A 26 10.63 -7.60 21.25
C PRO A 26 11.93 -7.26 20.50
N GLY A 27 11.81 -6.61 19.35
CA GLY A 27 12.98 -6.07 18.67
C GLY A 27 13.02 -6.42 17.20
N ARG A 28 12.30 -5.64 16.41
CA ARG A 28 12.97 -4.66 15.56
C ARG A 28 11.93 -3.60 15.29
N ALA A 29 12.07 -2.44 15.92
CA ALA A 29 11.53 -1.24 15.31
C ALA A 29 12.10 -1.24 13.89
N SER A 30 11.24 -1.49 12.89
CA SER A 30 11.57 -1.13 11.53
C SER A 30 12.00 0.33 11.61
N PRO A 31 13.22 0.70 11.21
CA PRO A 31 13.48 2.10 10.98
C PRO A 31 12.53 2.46 9.84
N SER A 32 11.41 3.09 10.19
CA SER A 32 10.61 3.92 9.31
C SER A 32 11.47 5.13 8.94
N GLY A 33 12.63 4.88 8.33
CA GLY A 33 13.32 5.90 7.57
C GLY A 33 12.40 6.31 6.42
N PRO A 34 12.37 7.59 6.03
CA PRO A 34 11.61 7.98 4.86
C PRO A 34 12.07 7.12 3.69
N ALA A 35 11.13 6.42 3.05
CA ALA A 35 11.40 5.66 1.84
C ALA A 35 11.93 6.66 0.79
N LYS A 36 13.26 6.64 0.61
CA LYS A 36 14.04 7.48 -0.30
C LYS A 36 13.47 7.26 -1.71
N GLY A 37 12.66 8.20 -2.19
CA GLY A 37 11.96 8.11 -3.48
C GLY A 37 10.43 8.28 -3.46
N SER A 38 9.81 8.46 -2.29
CA SER A 38 8.37 8.71 -2.21
C SER A 38 8.09 10.20 -2.47
N ALA A 39 7.48 10.53 -3.61
CA ALA A 39 7.02 11.90 -3.84
C ALA A 39 6.02 12.30 -2.73
N PRO A 40 6.15 13.50 -2.12
CA PRO A 40 5.32 13.94 -1.01
C PRO A 40 3.85 13.99 -1.45
N LYS A 41 2.98 13.51 -0.56
CA LYS A 41 1.53 13.50 -0.75
C LYS A 41 0.90 14.52 0.19
N VAL A 42 0.01 15.34 -0.34
CA VAL A 42 -0.75 16.34 0.42
C VAL A 42 -2.25 16.13 0.22
N ARG A 43 -3.08 16.50 1.19
CA ARG A 43 -4.53 16.53 1.01
C ARG A 43 -4.95 17.91 0.55
N VAL A 44 -5.64 17.98 -0.57
CA VAL A 44 -6.13 19.24 -1.14
C VAL A 44 -7.65 19.26 -1.13
N LEU A 45 -8.20 20.39 -0.70
CA LEU A 45 -9.63 20.68 -0.79
C LEU A 45 -9.94 21.21 -2.19
N PHE A 46 -10.68 20.42 -2.95
CA PHE A 46 -11.24 20.84 -4.23
C PHE A 46 -12.54 21.60 -3.99
N ARG A 47 -12.49 22.94 -4.06
CA ARG A 47 -13.64 23.83 -3.79
C ARG A 47 -14.83 23.58 -4.73
N CYS A 48 -14.57 23.23 -5.98
CA CYS A 48 -15.63 22.97 -6.98
C CYS A 48 -16.58 21.83 -6.61
N CYS A 49 -16.12 20.84 -5.85
CA CYS A 49 -16.92 19.69 -5.42
C CYS A 49 -16.97 19.53 -3.89
N ASN A 50 -16.34 20.45 -3.15
CA ASN A 50 -16.14 20.40 -1.72
C ASN A 50 -15.61 19.03 -1.21
N VAL A 51 -14.57 18.50 -1.86
CA VAL A 51 -13.96 17.21 -1.52
C VAL A 51 -12.48 17.33 -1.15
N TYR A 52 -12.04 16.56 -0.15
CA TYR A 52 -10.63 16.44 0.23
C TYR A 52 -10.01 15.17 -0.35
N MET A 53 -9.08 15.32 -1.30
CA MET A 53 -8.39 14.19 -1.94
C MET A 53 -6.88 14.27 -1.73
N PRO A 54 -6.20 13.13 -1.54
CA PRO A 54 -4.75 13.09 -1.54
C PRO A 54 -4.23 13.26 -2.97
N ILE A 55 -3.25 14.13 -3.16
CA ILE A 55 -2.53 14.31 -4.41
C ILE A 55 -1.03 14.27 -4.17
N THR A 56 -0.34 13.65 -5.13
CA THR A 56 1.12 13.55 -5.14
C THR A 56 1.68 14.81 -5.79
N ILE A 57 2.63 15.47 -5.11
CA ILE A 57 3.30 16.64 -5.66
C ILE A 57 4.34 16.17 -6.69
N PRO A 58 4.29 16.66 -7.95
CA PRO A 58 5.32 16.36 -8.94
C PRO A 58 6.69 16.84 -8.49
N GLN A 59 7.76 16.07 -8.75
CA GLN A 59 9.13 16.46 -8.39
C GLN A 59 9.52 17.83 -8.96
N ARG A 60 9.09 18.14 -10.20
CA ARG A 60 9.34 19.44 -10.83
C ARG A 60 8.77 20.63 -10.05
N VAL A 61 7.66 20.43 -9.32
CA VAL A 61 7.11 21.46 -8.42
C VAL A 61 8.04 21.66 -7.22
N LEU A 62 8.52 20.56 -6.63
CA LEU A 62 9.41 20.61 -5.46
C LEU A 62 10.79 21.18 -5.79
N ASN A 63 11.26 20.96 -7.02
CA ASN A 63 12.51 21.49 -7.53
C ASN A 63 12.41 22.97 -7.96
N GLY A 64 11.21 23.57 -7.92
CA GLY A 64 10.99 24.95 -8.41
C GLY A 64 11.12 25.10 -9.94
N GLU A 65 11.03 24.00 -10.70
CA GLU A 65 11.14 24.04 -12.17
C GLU A 65 9.87 24.54 -12.86
N LEU A 66 8.77 24.69 -12.13
CA LEU A 66 7.46 25.10 -12.63
C LEU A 66 7.07 26.44 -12.02
N SER A 67 6.59 27.37 -12.85
CA SER A 67 6.01 28.65 -12.40
C SER A 67 4.58 28.51 -11.85
N SER A 68 3.89 27.43 -12.23
CA SER A 68 2.58 27.07 -11.70
C SER A 68 2.34 25.57 -11.78
N TRP A 69 1.51 25.05 -10.87
CA TRP A 69 1.07 23.65 -10.89
C TRP A 69 -0.40 23.57 -11.26
N ARG A 70 -0.67 22.94 -12.41
CA ARG A 70 -2.02 22.73 -12.95
C ARG A 70 -2.43 21.27 -12.83
N PHE A 71 -3.66 21.02 -12.40
CA PHE A 71 -4.27 19.69 -12.34
C PHE A 71 -5.80 19.77 -12.42
N HIS A 72 -6.45 18.67 -12.74
CA HIS A 72 -7.91 18.60 -12.81
C HIS A 72 -8.50 17.99 -11.54
N CYS A 73 -9.66 18.48 -11.13
CA CYS A 73 -10.46 17.86 -10.09
C CYS A 73 -10.87 16.45 -10.52
N PRO A 74 -10.58 15.39 -9.75
CA PRO A 74 -10.92 14.03 -10.14
C PRO A 74 -12.44 13.75 -10.16
N ARG A 75 -13.26 14.66 -9.61
CA ARG A 75 -14.73 14.48 -9.53
C ARG A 75 -15.49 15.18 -10.64
N CYS A 76 -15.12 16.40 -11.00
CA CYS A 76 -15.83 17.21 -12.00
C CYS A 76 -14.97 17.65 -13.19
N ALA A 77 -13.71 17.22 -13.24
CA ALA A 77 -12.73 17.63 -14.25
C ALA A 77 -12.49 19.15 -14.34
N GLY A 78 -12.90 19.94 -13.34
CA GLY A 78 -12.57 21.36 -13.27
C GLY A 78 -11.06 21.58 -13.15
N LEU A 79 -10.51 22.49 -13.97
CA LEU A 79 -9.11 22.87 -13.92
C LEU A 79 -8.80 23.65 -12.65
N VAL A 80 -7.73 23.27 -11.96
CA VAL A 80 -7.17 23.97 -10.80
C VAL A 80 -5.74 24.38 -11.16
N GLU A 81 -5.43 25.65 -10.94
CA GLU A 81 -4.09 26.22 -11.10
C GLU A 81 -3.62 26.77 -9.75
N ILE A 82 -2.42 26.38 -9.34
CA ILE A 82 -1.73 26.92 -8.18
C ILE A 82 -0.51 27.68 -8.70
N PRO A 83 -0.53 29.03 -8.72
CA PRO A 83 0.65 29.82 -9.02
C PRO A 83 1.65 29.73 -7.84
N PHE A 84 2.93 29.78 -8.15
CA PHE A 84 3.99 29.92 -7.15
C PHE A 84 4.49 31.36 -7.18
N ASP A 85 4.52 32.01 -6.02
CA ASP A 85 5.09 33.35 -5.83
C ASP A 85 6.59 33.16 -5.54
N ASP A 86 7.46 33.91 -6.24
CA ASP A 86 8.92 33.92 -6.05
C ASP A 86 9.32 34.86 -4.88
#